data_AF-A0A931X087-F1
#
_entry.id   AF-A0A931X087-F1
#
_cell.length_a   1.000
_cell.length_b   1.000
_cell.length_c   1.000
_cell.angle_alpha   90.00
_cell.angle_beta   90.00
_cell.angle_gamma   90.00
#
_symmetry.space_group_name_H-M   'P 1'
#
loop_
_entity.id
_entity.type
_entity.pdbx_description
1 polymer ?
#
loop_
_entity_poly.entity_id
_entity_poly.type
_entity_poly.pdbx_seq_one_letter_code
_entity_poly.pdbx_strand_id
1 'polypeptide(L)'
;MLDVSWDGVKTLVSIALTVGPVVIKFRGQLARVINILSESIGLIALVFGTLLYTHSLPRWQRLQASLVEISKESPILAAQQHETLFILYTGSIALMVLGGLLAVSGLLGRIRAGMRHR
;
A
#
# COMPACT_ATOMS: atom_id res chain seq x y z
N MET A 1 -19.59 11.43 -24.96
CA MET A 1 -20.83 11.07 -24.26
C MET A 1 -20.74 9.58 -23.97
N LEU A 2 -20.80 9.16 -22.71
CA LEU A 2 -20.85 7.74 -22.36
C LEU A 2 -22.22 7.21 -22.81
N ASP A 3 -22.25 6.37 -23.85
CA ASP A 3 -23.43 5.58 -24.20
C ASP A 3 -23.65 4.55 -23.09
N VAL A 4 -24.33 4.99 -22.03
CA VAL A 4 -24.81 4.14 -20.96
C VAL A 4 -25.97 3.34 -21.54
N SER A 5 -25.67 2.17 -22.12
CA SER A 5 -26.71 1.30 -22.65
C SER A 5 -27.67 0.92 -21.51
N TRP A 6 -28.98 1.02 -21.78
CA TRP A 6 -30.03 0.71 -20.81
C TRP A 6 -29.91 -0.72 -20.24
N ASP A 7 -29.32 -1.64 -21.00
CA ASP A 7 -29.05 -2.99 -20.53
C ASP A 7 -27.88 -3.04 -19.53
N GLY A 8 -26.82 -2.26 -19.74
CA GLY A 8 -25.73 -2.13 -18.76
C GLY A 8 -26.20 -1.57 -17.42
N VAL A 9 -27.14 -0.60 -17.45
CA VAL A 9 -27.77 -0.05 -16.23
C VAL A 9 -28.60 -1.10 -15.51
N LYS A 10 -29.41 -1.88 -16.23
CA LYS A 10 -30.23 -2.95 -15.63
C LYS A 10 -29.38 -4.03 -14.98
N THR A 11 -28.26 -4.41 -15.60
CA THR A 11 -27.32 -5.38 -15.03
C THR A 11 -26.68 -4.83 -13.75
N LEU A 12 -26.23 -3.58 -13.75
CA LEU A 12 -25.68 -2.90 -12.57
C LEU A 12 -26.69 -2.81 -11.42
N VAL A 13 -27.94 -2.45 -11.73
CA VAL A 13 -29.04 -2.37 -10.76
C VAL A 13 -29.39 -3.75 -10.20
N SER A 14 -29.41 -4.79 -11.04
CA SER A 14 -29.64 -6.19 -10.62
C SER A 14 -28.54 -6.69 -9.68
N ILE A 15 -27.26 -6.45 -10.03
CA ILE A 15 -26.13 -6.78 -9.17
C ILE A 15 -26.23 -6.00 -7.85
N ALA A 16 -26.54 -4.69 -7.89
CA ALA A 16 -26.68 -3.88 -6.69
C ALA A 16 -27.84 -4.33 -5.79
N LEU A 17 -28.99 -4.71 -6.36
CA LEU A 17 -30.15 -5.24 -5.63
C LEU A 17 -29.90 -6.64 -5.03
N THR A 18 -29.04 -7.43 -5.65
CA THR A 18 -28.71 -8.79 -5.18
C THR A 18 -27.58 -8.76 -4.14
N VAL A 19 -26.55 -7.96 -4.38
CA VAL A 19 -25.36 -7.85 -3.52
C VAL A 19 -25.60 -6.90 -2.35
N GLY A 20 -26.37 -5.83 -2.55
CA GLY A 20 -26.65 -4.81 -1.53
C GLY A 20 -27.24 -5.36 -0.22
N PRO A 21 -28.32 -6.17 -0.26
CA PRO A 21 -28.91 -6.76 0.94
C PRO A 21 -27.96 -7.73 1.64
N VAL A 22 -27.17 -8.50 0.88
CA VAL A 22 -26.16 -9.43 1.41
C VAL A 22 -25.06 -8.65 2.12
N VAL A 23 -24.54 -7.59 1.50
CA VAL A 23 -23.54 -6.70 2.10
C VAL A 23 -24.10 -6.02 3.36
N ILE A 24 -25.34 -5.55 3.34
CA ILE A 24 -25.99 -4.94 4.52
C ILE A 24 -26.17 -5.96 5.65
N LYS A 25 -26.57 -7.20 5.33
CA LYS A 25 -26.78 -8.27 6.31
C LYS A 25 -25.48 -8.74 6.95
N PHE A 26 -24.39 -8.81 6.17
CA PHE A 26 -23.09 -9.29 6.63
C PHE A 26 -22.06 -8.19 6.94
N ARG A 27 -22.45 -6.90 6.84
CA ARG A 27 -21.54 -5.73 7.01
C ARG A 27 -20.62 -5.81 8.23
N GLY A 28 -21.10 -6.34 9.36
CA GLY A 28 -20.30 -6.48 10.57
C GLY A 28 -19.23 -7.57 10.46
N GLN A 29 -19.56 -8.70 9.84
CA GLN A 29 -18.60 -9.79 9.59
C GLN A 29 -17.62 -9.40 8.49
N LEU A 30 -18.11 -8.78 7.41
CA LEU A 30 -17.30 -8.26 6.31
C LEU A 30 -16.30 -7.22 6.79
N ALA A 31 -16.74 -6.25 7.60
CA ALA A 31 -15.86 -5.24 8.19
C ALA A 31 -14.79 -5.88 9.10
N ARG A 32 -15.14 -6.92 9.86
CA ARG A 32 -14.17 -7.63 10.71
C ARG A 32 -13.09 -8.32 9.87
N VAL A 33 -13.47 -9.01 8.80
CA VAL A 33 -12.53 -9.65 7.87
C VAL A 33 -11.65 -8.62 7.18
N ILE A 34 -12.24 -7.53 6.67
CA ILE A 34 -11.50 -6.43 6.03
C ILE A 34 -10.49 -5.80 6.99
N ASN A 35 -10.86 -5.58 8.25
CA ASN A 35 -9.94 -5.01 9.25
C ASN A 35 -8.75 -5.94 9.53
N ILE A 36 -8.98 -7.26 9.64
CA ILE A 36 -7.91 -8.26 9.84
C ILE A 36 -6.99 -8.33 8.62
N LEU A 37 -7.56 -8.31 7.41
CA LEU A 37 -6.79 -8.31 6.17
C LEU A 37 -5.97 -7.03 6.03
N SER A 38 -6.56 -5.85 6.28
CA SER A 38 -5.85 -4.57 6.26
C SER A 38 -4.70 -4.54 7.26
N GLU A 39 -4.92 -5.05 8.47
CA GLU A 39 -3.88 -5.15 9.50
C GLU A 39 -2.73 -6.06 9.04
N SER A 40 -3.06 -7.24 8.54
CA SER A 40 -2.07 -8.23 8.10
C SER A 40 -1.26 -7.75 6.89
N ILE A 41 -1.94 -7.23 5.87
CA ILE A 41 -1.30 -6.68 4.66
C ILE A 41 -0.45 -5.46 5.02
N GLY A 42 -0.97 -4.59 5.89
CA GLY A 42 -0.24 -3.43 6.39
C GLY A 42 1.04 -3.81 7.12
N LEU A 43 0.99 -4.81 8.01
CA LEU A 43 2.16 -5.32 8.71
C LEU A 43 3.19 -5.95 7.76
N ILE A 44 2.74 -6.76 6.79
CA ILE A 44 3.64 -7.35 5.79
C ILE A 44 4.34 -6.26 4.98
N ALA A 45 3.59 -5.27 4.50
CA ALA A 45 4.13 -4.14 3.76
C ALA A 45 5.12 -3.32 4.61
N LEU A 46 4.82 -3.10 5.89
CA LEU A 46 5.68 -2.40 6.83
C LEU A 46 7.01 -3.16 7.06
N VAL A 47 6.95 -4.47 7.27
CA VAL A 47 8.14 -5.32 7.46
C VAL A 47 8.99 -5.33 6.20
N PHE A 48 8.38 -5.56 5.04
CA PHE A 48 9.09 -5.58 3.77
C PHE A 48 9.72 -4.22 3.45
N GLY A 49 9.00 -3.12 3.70
CA GLY A 49 9.51 -1.77 3.54
C GLY A 49 10.70 -1.49 4.45
N THR A 50 10.64 -1.95 5.70
CA THR A 50 11.74 -1.82 6.68
C THR A 50 12.98 -2.60 6.24
N LEU A 51 12.80 -3.83 5.73
CA LEU A 51 13.90 -4.63 5.20
C LEU A 51 14.55 -3.93 3.99
N LEU A 52 13.74 -3.47 3.04
CA LEU A 52 14.23 -2.72 1.88
C LEU A 52 14.96 -1.45 2.29
N TYR A 53 14.44 -0.71 3.26
CA TYR A 53 15.05 0.51 3.78
C TYR A 53 16.42 0.21 4.40
N THR A 54 16.51 -0.84 5.22
CA THR A 54 17.75 -1.24 5.90
C THR A 54 18.83 -1.67 4.92
N HIS A 55 18.45 -2.30 3.80
CA HIS A 55 19.38 -2.66 2.72
C HIS A 55 19.74 -1.49 1.80
N SER A 56 18.82 -0.56 1.54
CA SER A 56 19.02 0.55 0.60
C SER A 56 19.74 1.75 1.23
N LEU A 57 19.47 2.08 2.49
CA LEU A 57 20.06 3.23 3.20
C LEU A 57 21.61 3.23 3.18
N PRO A 58 22.32 2.14 3.54
CA PRO A 58 23.78 2.15 3.56
C PRO A 58 24.39 2.24 2.15
N ARG A 59 23.66 1.77 1.13
CA ARG A 59 24.08 1.87 -0.27
C ARG A 59 23.89 3.29 -0.78
N TRP A 60 22.78 3.92 -0.42
CA TRP A 60 22.46 5.30 -0.78
C TRP A 60 23.45 6.30 -0.17
N GLN A 61 23.79 6.15 1.11
CA GLN A 61 24.79 6.98 1.79
C GLN A 61 26.18 6.85 1.16
N ARG A 62 26.59 5.61 0.83
CA ARG A 62 27.85 5.36 0.12
C ARG A 62 27.84 5.98 -1.27
N LEU A 63 26.75 5.81 -2.02
CA LEU A 63 26.61 6.38 -3.36
C LEU A 63 26.72 7.91 -3.31
N GLN A 64 26.07 8.57 -2.36
CA GLN A 64 26.19 10.03 -2.16
C GLN A 64 27.61 10.48 -1.89
N ALA A 65 28.36 9.74 -1.08
CA ALA A 65 29.75 10.06 -0.80
C ALA A 65 30.66 9.89 -2.04
N SER A 66 30.39 8.89 -2.88
CA SER A 66 31.19 8.57 -4.08
C SER A 66 30.68 9.19 -5.37
N LEU A 67 29.53 9.87 -5.36
CA LEU A 67 28.84 10.37 -6.56
C LEU A 67 29.65 11.40 -7.34
N VAL A 68 30.45 12.22 -6.66
CA VAL A 68 31.37 13.19 -7.27
C VAL A 68 32.53 12.51 -8.01
N GLU A 69 32.95 11.34 -7.54
CA GLU A 69 34.08 10.60 -8.10
C GLU A 69 33.62 9.72 -9.28
N ILE A 70 32.51 9.00 -9.10
CA ILE A 70 31.91 8.14 -10.15
C ILE A 70 31.37 8.97 -11.33
N SER A 71 30.84 10.17 -11.06
CA SER A 71 30.37 11.06 -12.15
C SER A 71 31.49 11.59 -13.03
N LYS A 72 32.73 11.66 -12.52
CA LYS A 72 33.91 12.04 -13.31
C LYS A 72 34.41 10.89 -14.19
N GLU A 73 34.31 9.65 -13.71
CA GLU A 73 34.76 8.47 -14.46
C GLU A 73 33.72 7.95 -15.46
N SER A 74 32.44 7.96 -15.10
CA SER A 74 31.35 7.40 -15.91
C SER A 74 29.99 8.04 -15.57
N PRO A 75 29.67 9.19 -16.19
CA PRO A 75 28.48 9.97 -15.84
C PRO A 75 27.15 9.24 -16.11
N ILE A 76 27.09 8.41 -17.15
CA ILE A 76 25.89 7.63 -17.51
C ILE A 76 25.61 6.54 -16.47
N LEU A 77 26.66 5.85 -16.02
CA LEU A 77 26.55 4.78 -15.02
C LEU A 77 26.14 5.36 -13.65
N ALA A 78 26.71 6.52 -13.29
CA ALA A 78 26.36 7.25 -12.08
C ALA A 78 24.89 7.65 -12.04
N ALA A 79 24.34 8.14 -13.16
CA ALA A 79 22.94 8.53 -13.28
C ALA A 79 21.99 7.34 -13.09
N GLN A 80 22.25 6.20 -13.75
CA GLN A 80 21.42 4.99 -13.61
C GLN A 80 21.46 4.41 -12.18
N GLN A 81 22.63 4.38 -11.55
CA GLN A 81 22.77 3.89 -10.18
C GLN A 81 22.07 4.82 -9.17
N HIS A 82 22.19 6.14 -9.38
CA HIS A 82 21.50 7.13 -8.57
C HIS A 82 19.98 6.98 -8.66
N GLU A 83 19.42 6.88 -9.87
CA GLU A 83 17.99 6.74 -10.09
C GLU A 83 17.45 5.44 -9.47
N THR A 84 18.13 4.31 -9.70
CA THR A 84 17.71 3.01 -9.18
C THR A 84 17.72 2.98 -7.65
N LEU A 85 18.79 3.46 -7.01
CA LEU A 85 18.84 3.51 -5.55
C LEU A 85 17.86 4.52 -4.97
N PHE A 86 17.65 5.65 -5.64
CA PHE A 86 16.66 6.65 -5.22
C PHE A 86 15.24 6.08 -5.21
N ILE A 87 14.87 5.32 -6.27
CA ILE A 87 13.59 4.63 -6.35
C ILE A 87 13.47 3.57 -5.26
N LEU A 88 14.49 2.75 -5.02
CA LEU A 88 14.47 1.75 -3.95
C LEU A 88 14.32 2.39 -2.56
N TYR A 89 15.08 3.45 -2.30
CA TYR A 89 15.06 4.15 -1.01
C TYR A 89 13.70 4.82 -0.78
N THR A 90 13.23 5.63 -1.73
CA THR A 90 11.95 6.33 -1.62
C THR A 90 10.78 5.36 -1.62
N GLY A 91 10.84 4.31 -2.45
CA GLY A 91 9.85 3.24 -2.49
C GLY A 91 9.75 2.48 -1.17
N SER A 92 10.89 2.23 -0.50
CA SER A 92 10.89 1.59 0.82
C SER A 92 10.20 2.45 1.88
N ILE A 93 10.44 3.76 1.89
CA ILE A 93 9.78 4.71 2.80
C ILE A 93 8.28 4.77 2.52
N ALA A 94 7.89 4.90 1.25
CA ALA A 94 6.49 4.93 0.86
C ALA A 94 5.75 3.66 1.30
N LEU A 95 6.39 2.50 1.13
CA LEU A 95 5.83 1.21 1.55
C LEU A 95 5.70 1.12 3.08
N MET A 96 6.67 1.62 3.84
CA MET A 96 6.58 1.69 5.30
C MET A 96 5.43 2.59 5.76
N VAL A 97 5.29 3.78 5.17
CA VAL A 97 4.23 4.73 5.54
C VAL A 97 2.85 4.16 5.22
N LEU A 98 2.65 3.68 3.99
CA LEU A 98 1.38 3.09 3.57
C LEU A 98 1.05 1.82 4.35
N GLY A 99 2.03 0.94 4.55
CA GLY A 99 1.89 -0.27 5.37
C GLY A 99 1.52 0.05 6.81
N GLY A 100 2.17 1.04 7.42
CA GLY A 100 1.86 1.50 8.77
C GLY A 100 0.44 2.06 8.89
N LEU A 101 0.01 2.89 7.93
CA LEU A 101 -1.36 3.43 7.89
C LEU A 101 -2.42 2.31 7.73
N LEU A 102 -2.16 1.33 6.87
CA LEU A 102 -3.02 0.15 6.69
C LEU A 102 -3.10 -0.72 7.95
N ALA A 103 -1.96 -0.90 8.63
CA ALA A 103 -1.89 -1.66 9.87
C ALA A 103 -2.69 -0.97 11.00
N VAL A 104 -2.46 0.33 11.20
CA VAL A 104 -3.13 1.13 12.22
C VAL A 104 -4.64 1.23 11.96
N SER A 105 -5.06 1.43 10.71
CA SER A 105 -6.48 1.49 10.36
C SER A 105 -7.19 0.16 10.63
N GLY A 106 -6.58 -0.97 10.27
CA GLY A 106 -7.09 -2.32 10.59
C GLY A 106 -7.22 -2.54 12.10
N LEU A 107 -6.20 -2.16 12.87
CA LEU A 107 -6.19 -2.25 14.33
C LEU A 107 -7.28 -1.40 14.97
N LEU A 108 -7.40 -0.13 14.58
CA LEU A 108 -8.44 0.79 15.08
C LEU A 108 -9.85 0.29 14.76
N GLY A 109 -10.04 -0.29 13.57
CA GLY A 109 -11.30 -0.92 13.17
C GLY A 109 -11.65 -2.11 14.08
N ARG A 110 -10.67 -2.93 14.44
CA ARG A 110 -10.83 -4.04 15.40
C ARG A 110 -11.15 -3.56 16.82
N ILE A 111 -10.44 -2.55 17.32
CA ILE A 111 -10.68 -1.99 18.67
C ILE A 111 -12.10 -1.41 18.77
N ARG A 112 -12.54 -0.62 17.77
CA ARG A 112 -13.91 -0.09 17.72
C ARG A 112 -14.96 -1.20 17.68
N ALA A 113 -14.72 -2.27 16.92
CA ALA A 113 -15.64 -3.41 16.88
C ALA A 113 -15.70 -4.17 18.22
N GLY A 114 -14.58 -4.27 18.95
CA GLY A 114 -14.52 -4.90 20.28
C GLY A 114 -15.22 -4.08 21.36
N MET A 115 -15.12 -2.75 21.32
CA MET A 115 -15.82 -1.87 22.28
C MET A 115 -17.34 -1.86 22.09
N ARG A 116 -17.85 -2.04 20.86
CA ARG A 116 -19.29 -2.05 20.56
C ARG A 116 -20.03 -3.30 21.08
N HIS A 117 -19.29 -4.33 21.50
CA HIS A 117 -19.83 -5.58 22.03
C HIS A 117 -19.66 -5.71 23.56
N ARG A 118 -19.18 -4.66 24.24
CA ARG A 118 -19.25 -4.51 25.70
C ARG A 118 -20.35 -3.52 26.05
#